data_AF-A0AAD9ITX4-F1
#
_entry.id   AF-A0AAD9ITX4-F1
#
_cell.length_a   1.000
_cell.length_b   1.000
_cell.length_c   1.000
_cell.angle_alpha   90.00
_cell.angle_beta   90.00
_cell.angle_gamma   90.00
#
_symmetry.space_group_name_H-M   'P 1'
#
loop_
_entity.id
_entity.type
_entity.pdbx_description
1 polymer ?
#
loop_
_entity_poly.entity_id
_entity_poly.type
_entity_poly.pdbx_seq_one_letter_code
_entity_poly.pdbx_strand_id
1 'polypeptide(L)'
;MSVHFKHSNSSCQRYCIICGNGGKLFVCDEPDCRKVYCTGCITALVGPECVDLIENTSVWKCYLCSEFDEQSHGLLEKKPDWFQNIIDMYQPDECFQINISPDMPKRPIRVLSLFDGIATGKVVLDLLGIEIEAYYASEIATDAIMVTNIRHGSSVHQIGDIKEITDQKRNSVQGQSGQLFIGFVHLVNKVEILSRDRPVFWLFENVASMTLDVKRLCPAFLDPESLNSIGAAEELDKFLMGRRIAKMGTSDDILWVPEIERVFGFPAHYTDVADISATRRRKLLGKAWSVPVVKHLLAPLHQFFTLRT
;
A
#
# COMPACT_ATOMS: atom_id res chain seq x y z
N MET A 1 -2.21 -29.14 -7.90
CA MET A 1 -2.48 -27.69 -8.02
C MET A 1 -1.14 -26.99 -7.84
N SER A 2 -0.35 -26.97 -8.90
CA SER A 2 1.09 -26.70 -8.84
C SER A 2 1.38 -25.42 -9.60
N VAL A 3 1.63 -24.34 -8.88
CA VAL A 3 2.08 -23.07 -9.48
C VAL A 3 3.59 -23.19 -9.69
N HIS A 4 4.01 -23.50 -10.91
CA HIS A 4 5.41 -23.46 -11.28
C HIS A 4 5.80 -22.01 -11.61
N PHE A 5 6.37 -21.31 -10.64
CA PHE A 5 7.10 -20.06 -10.88
C PHE A 5 8.43 -20.41 -11.57
N LYS A 6 8.63 -19.98 -12.82
CA LYS A 6 9.93 -20.15 -13.49
C LYS A 6 10.91 -18.99 -13.21
N HIS A 7 10.48 -17.90 -12.60
CA HIS A 7 11.37 -16.89 -11.98
C HIS A 7 10.69 -16.31 -10.72
N SER A 8 11.31 -16.54 -9.56
CA SER A 8 10.83 -16.11 -8.25
C SER A 8 11.25 -14.67 -7.96
N ASN A 9 10.62 -13.69 -8.62
CA ASN A 9 10.62 -12.32 -8.10
C ASN A 9 9.25 -12.00 -7.52
N SER A 10 9.21 -11.81 -6.20
CA SER A 10 8.02 -11.56 -5.37
C SER A 10 7.27 -10.26 -5.68
N SER A 11 7.64 -9.55 -6.75
CA SER A 11 7.12 -8.26 -7.16
C SER A 11 6.12 -8.33 -8.33
N CYS A 12 6.00 -9.45 -9.05
CA CYS A 12 5.09 -9.58 -10.20
C CYS A 12 3.61 -9.68 -9.77
N GLN A 13 2.70 -9.25 -10.65
CA GLN A 13 1.26 -9.41 -10.42
C GLN A 13 0.89 -10.89 -10.28
N ARG A 14 -0.09 -11.17 -9.41
CA ARG A 14 -0.52 -12.55 -9.10
C ARG A 14 -1.61 -13.10 -10.02
N TYR A 15 -2.21 -12.21 -10.82
CA TYR A 15 -3.39 -12.48 -11.63
C TYR A 15 -3.15 -11.98 -13.04
N CYS A 16 -3.66 -12.72 -14.02
CA CYS A 16 -3.60 -12.34 -15.42
C CYS A 16 -4.20 -10.95 -15.63
N ILE A 17 -3.51 -10.07 -16.36
CA ILE A 17 -3.98 -8.70 -16.55
C ILE A 17 -5.21 -8.58 -17.45
N ILE A 18 -5.53 -9.64 -18.19
CA ILE A 18 -6.65 -9.67 -19.13
C ILE A 18 -7.92 -10.15 -18.42
N CYS A 19 -7.85 -11.29 -17.72
CA CYS A 19 -9.04 -11.94 -17.15
C CYS A 19 -9.10 -11.95 -15.62
N GLY A 20 -8.06 -11.48 -14.92
CA GLY A 20 -8.00 -11.52 -13.46
C GLY A 20 -7.83 -12.91 -12.85
N ASN A 21 -7.72 -13.98 -13.65
CA ASN A 21 -7.55 -15.34 -13.13
C ASN A 21 -6.08 -15.65 -12.81
N GLY A 22 -5.89 -16.48 -11.79
CA GLY A 22 -4.60 -17.11 -11.48
C GLY A 22 -4.35 -18.39 -12.28
N GLY A 23 -3.23 -19.07 -12.00
CA GLY A 23 -2.89 -20.35 -12.63
C GLY A 23 -1.46 -20.36 -13.17
N LYS A 24 -1.24 -21.02 -14.31
CA LYS A 24 0.02 -20.92 -15.07
C LYS A 24 0.09 -19.54 -15.72
N LEU A 25 1.09 -18.77 -15.35
CA LEU A 25 1.26 -17.37 -15.73
C LEU A 25 2.62 -17.17 -16.38
N PHE A 26 2.64 -16.38 -17.46
CA PHE A 26 3.83 -15.87 -18.10
C PHE A 26 4.15 -14.48 -17.55
N VAL A 27 5.42 -14.28 -17.20
CA VAL A 27 5.93 -13.04 -16.61
C VAL A 27 6.72 -12.29 -17.67
N CYS A 28 6.48 -10.99 -17.82
CA CYS A 28 7.26 -10.13 -18.71
C CYS A 28 8.71 -9.99 -18.20
N ASP A 29 9.69 -10.12 -19.09
CA ASP A 29 11.13 -9.98 -18.78
C ASP A 29 11.62 -8.52 -18.87
N GLU A 30 10.77 -7.56 -19.23
CA GLU A 30 11.12 -6.15 -19.19
C GLU A 30 11.34 -5.71 -17.73
N PRO A 31 12.54 -5.18 -17.35
CA PRO A 31 12.94 -4.98 -15.94
C PRO A 31 11.95 -4.18 -15.08
N ASP A 32 11.24 -3.25 -15.70
CA ASP A 32 10.29 -2.35 -15.05
C ASP A 32 8.82 -2.81 -15.13
N CYS A 33 8.57 -3.91 -15.83
CA CYS A 33 7.26 -4.49 -16.05
C CYS A 33 6.96 -5.60 -15.03
N ARG A 34 5.72 -5.63 -14.55
CA ARG A 34 5.25 -6.63 -13.57
C ARG A 34 3.98 -7.33 -14.04
N LYS A 35 3.63 -7.15 -15.32
CA LYS A 35 2.42 -7.67 -15.94
C LYS A 35 2.58 -9.16 -16.19
N VAL A 36 1.51 -9.90 -15.95
CA VAL A 36 1.47 -11.35 -16.18
C VAL A 36 0.24 -11.75 -16.98
N TYR A 37 0.36 -12.83 -17.74
CA TYR A 37 -0.67 -13.31 -18.65
C TYR A 37 -0.88 -14.80 -18.43
N CYS A 38 -2.13 -15.24 -18.35
CA CYS A 38 -2.40 -16.68 -18.23
C CYS A 38 -2.37 -17.36 -19.59
N THR A 39 -2.01 -18.65 -19.58
CA THR A 39 -2.02 -19.50 -20.77
C THR A 39 -3.35 -19.42 -21.51
N GLY A 40 -4.47 -19.45 -20.79
CA GLY A 40 -5.81 -19.40 -21.39
C GLY A 40 -6.08 -18.14 -22.21
N CYS A 41 -5.67 -16.96 -21.72
CA CYS A 41 -5.83 -15.72 -22.48
C CYS A 41 -4.91 -15.66 -23.70
N ILE A 42 -3.66 -16.13 -23.57
CA ILE A 42 -2.71 -16.19 -24.70
C ILE A 42 -3.26 -17.10 -25.78
N THR A 43 -3.67 -18.33 -25.42
CA THR A 43 -4.24 -19.29 -26.37
C THR A 43 -5.48 -18.76 -27.07
N ALA A 44 -6.37 -18.08 -26.33
CA ALA A 44 -7.64 -17.60 -26.87
C ALA A 44 -7.51 -16.34 -27.74
N LEU A 45 -6.59 -15.43 -27.42
CA LEU A 45 -6.50 -14.11 -28.05
C LEU A 45 -5.34 -13.98 -29.03
N VAL A 46 -4.28 -14.76 -28.85
CA VAL A 46 -3.08 -14.73 -29.70
C VAL A 46 -3.00 -15.99 -30.55
N GLY A 47 -3.11 -17.15 -29.90
CA GLY A 47 -3.11 -18.46 -30.55
C GLY A 47 -2.42 -19.53 -29.70
N PRO A 48 -2.72 -20.81 -29.91
CA PRO A 48 -2.16 -21.91 -29.12
C PRO A 48 -0.63 -22.04 -29.29
N GLU A 49 -0.13 -21.86 -30.50
CA GLU A 49 1.30 -21.97 -30.85
C GLU A 49 2.18 -20.95 -30.07
N CYS A 50 1.59 -19.81 -29.69
CA CYS A 50 2.29 -18.73 -29.00
C CYS A 50 2.76 -19.15 -27.60
N VAL A 51 2.03 -20.03 -26.93
CA VAL A 51 2.40 -20.53 -25.61
C VAL A 51 3.75 -21.24 -25.65
N ASP A 52 3.92 -22.14 -26.62
CA ASP A 52 5.17 -22.89 -26.80
C ASP A 52 6.32 -21.97 -27.23
N LEU A 53 6.04 -20.98 -28.07
CA LEU A 53 7.03 -19.97 -28.46
C LEU A 53 7.55 -19.18 -27.26
N ILE A 54 6.65 -18.71 -26.38
CA ILE A 54 7.04 -17.97 -25.18
C ILE A 54 7.84 -18.87 -24.22
N GLU A 55 7.44 -20.14 -24.04
CA GLU A 55 8.15 -21.07 -23.16
C GLU A 55 9.58 -21.39 -23.61
N ASN A 56 9.80 -21.37 -24.92
CA ASN A 56 11.08 -21.69 -25.53
C ASN A 56 11.95 -20.46 -25.82
N THR A 57 11.42 -19.25 -25.61
CA THR A 57 12.17 -18.01 -25.77
C THR A 57 12.94 -17.68 -24.49
N SER A 58 14.15 -17.16 -24.63
CA SER A 58 15.01 -16.79 -23.50
C SER A 58 14.64 -15.45 -22.85
N VAL A 59 14.04 -14.53 -23.62
CA VAL A 59 13.56 -13.22 -23.18
C VAL A 59 12.22 -12.92 -23.86
N TRP A 60 11.16 -12.76 -23.07
CA TRP A 60 9.83 -12.41 -23.55
C TRP A 60 9.38 -11.04 -23.00
N LYS A 61 9.15 -10.09 -23.92
CA LYS A 61 8.45 -8.83 -23.61
C LYS A 61 6.96 -9.04 -23.83
N CYS A 62 6.14 -8.60 -22.88
CA CYS A 62 4.71 -8.75 -22.99
C CYS A 62 4.08 -7.79 -24.00
N TYR A 63 2.82 -8.03 -24.35
CA TYR A 63 2.05 -7.29 -25.36
C TYR A 63 1.82 -5.80 -25.07
N LEU A 64 2.17 -5.31 -23.87
CA LEU A 64 2.16 -3.88 -23.53
C LEU A 64 3.54 -3.21 -23.65
N CYS A 65 4.61 -4.00 -23.68
CA CYS A 65 6.00 -3.56 -23.69
C CYS A 65 6.68 -3.75 -25.05
N SER A 66 6.25 -4.74 -25.86
CA SER A 66 6.71 -4.92 -27.23
C SER A 66 5.98 -4.01 -28.21
N GLU A 67 6.62 -3.71 -29.34
CA GLU A 67 5.92 -3.14 -30.50
C GLU A 67 4.90 -4.16 -31.04
N PHE A 68 3.77 -3.65 -31.54
CA PHE A 68 2.70 -4.49 -32.05
C PHE A 68 3.15 -5.22 -33.33
N ASP A 69 2.94 -6.53 -33.34
CA ASP A 69 3.16 -7.40 -34.50
C ASP A 69 2.08 -8.46 -34.54
N GLU A 70 1.41 -8.60 -35.69
CA GLU A 70 0.22 -9.44 -35.86
C GLU A 70 0.50 -10.92 -35.56
N GLN A 71 1.69 -11.42 -35.88
CA GLN A 71 2.06 -12.83 -35.66
C GLN A 71 2.25 -13.14 -34.18
N SER A 72 2.85 -12.21 -33.43
CA SER A 72 3.14 -12.39 -32.01
C SER A 72 2.02 -11.93 -31.08
N HIS A 73 1.14 -11.02 -31.52
CA HIS A 73 0.08 -10.42 -30.70
C HIS A 73 -1.32 -10.94 -31.05
N GLY A 74 -1.52 -11.48 -32.24
CA GLY A 74 -2.84 -11.91 -32.71
C GLY A 74 -3.87 -10.78 -32.57
N LEU A 75 -4.91 -11.00 -31.76
CA LEU A 75 -5.97 -10.01 -31.51
C LEU A 75 -5.64 -8.99 -30.41
N LEU A 76 -4.49 -9.10 -29.75
CA LEU A 76 -4.10 -8.22 -28.64
C LEU A 76 -3.42 -6.94 -29.14
N GLU A 77 -4.22 -5.89 -29.35
CA GLU A 77 -3.71 -4.56 -29.64
C GLU A 77 -3.79 -3.64 -28.41
N LYS A 78 -2.69 -2.94 -28.12
CA LYS A 78 -2.65 -1.93 -27.03
C LYS A 78 -3.43 -0.70 -27.47
N LYS A 79 -4.51 -0.38 -26.75
CA LYS A 79 -5.20 0.90 -26.94
C LYS A 79 -4.27 2.07 -26.58
N PRO A 80 -4.23 3.16 -27.37
CA PRO A 80 -3.40 4.33 -27.06
C PRO A 80 -3.70 4.90 -25.67
N ASP A 81 -4.99 5.05 -25.35
CA ASP A 81 -5.45 5.66 -24.08
C ASP A 81 -5.81 4.61 -23.02
N TRP A 82 -5.25 3.39 -23.10
CA TRP A 82 -5.63 2.28 -22.20
C TRP A 82 -5.52 2.64 -20.72
N PHE A 83 -4.53 3.44 -20.35
CA PHE A 83 -4.29 3.83 -18.97
C PHE A 83 -5.38 4.78 -18.45
N GLN A 84 -5.77 5.78 -19.26
CA GLN A 84 -6.87 6.67 -18.94
C GLN A 84 -8.18 5.90 -18.82
N ASN A 85 -8.46 4.98 -19.76
CA ASN A 85 -9.66 4.14 -19.71
C ASN A 85 -9.75 3.30 -18.42
N ILE A 86 -8.61 2.86 -17.87
CA ILE A 86 -8.59 2.16 -16.57
C ILE A 86 -8.93 3.12 -15.45
N ILE A 87 -8.35 4.33 -15.43
CA ILE A 87 -8.68 5.35 -14.45
C ILE A 87 -10.19 5.62 -14.49
N ASP A 88 -10.72 5.89 -15.66
CA ASP A 88 -12.14 6.21 -15.87
C ASP A 88 -13.06 5.07 -15.38
N MET A 89 -12.66 3.80 -15.52
CA MET A 89 -13.42 2.65 -15.01
C MET A 89 -13.53 2.61 -13.48
N TYR A 90 -12.55 3.17 -12.76
CA TYR A 90 -12.51 3.20 -11.29
C TYR A 90 -12.86 4.56 -10.69
N GLN A 91 -13.11 5.58 -11.52
CA GLN A 91 -13.57 6.89 -11.07
C GLN A 91 -15.11 6.90 -11.00
N PRO A 92 -15.71 7.34 -9.88
CA PRO A 92 -17.11 7.75 -9.90
C PRO A 92 -17.26 8.97 -10.83
N ASP A 93 -18.42 9.11 -11.48
CA ASP A 93 -18.70 10.06 -12.58
C ASP A 93 -18.38 11.54 -12.26
N GLU A 94 -18.11 11.90 -11.01
CA GLU A 94 -17.84 13.27 -10.54
C GLU A 94 -16.47 13.47 -9.83
N CYS A 95 -15.54 12.50 -9.89
CA CYS A 95 -14.22 12.67 -9.27
C CYS A 95 -13.19 13.28 -10.23
N PHE A 96 -12.37 14.21 -9.71
CA PHE A 96 -11.26 14.88 -10.39
C PHE A 96 -10.55 14.01 -11.44
N GLN A 97 -10.43 14.51 -12.68
CA GLN A 97 -9.59 13.88 -13.70
C GLN A 97 -8.14 13.90 -13.22
N ILE A 98 -7.61 12.73 -12.88
CA ILE A 98 -6.22 12.59 -12.49
C ILE A 98 -5.41 12.49 -13.79
N ASN A 99 -4.73 13.58 -14.17
CA ASN A 99 -3.81 13.60 -15.32
C ASN A 99 -2.53 12.80 -15.01
N ILE A 100 -2.64 11.48 -14.91
CA ILE A 100 -1.48 10.59 -14.84
C ILE A 100 -1.24 10.03 -16.23
N SER A 101 -0.12 10.40 -16.84
CA SER A 101 0.36 9.73 -18.05
C SER A 101 1.09 8.42 -17.69
N PRO A 102 0.85 7.32 -18.41
CA PRO A 102 1.57 6.05 -18.21
C PRO A 102 3.07 6.16 -18.51
N ASP A 103 3.51 7.19 -19.24
CA ASP A 103 4.89 7.40 -19.66
C ASP A 103 5.68 8.35 -18.74
N MET A 104 5.13 8.70 -17.57
CA MET A 104 5.83 9.54 -16.61
C MET A 104 7.11 8.86 -16.12
N PRO A 105 8.27 9.55 -16.13
CA PRO A 105 9.53 8.96 -15.69
C PRO A 105 9.43 8.61 -14.21
N LYS A 106 9.64 7.32 -13.89
CA LYS A 106 9.65 6.83 -12.52
C LYS A 106 10.77 7.50 -11.73
N ARG A 107 10.49 7.84 -10.48
CA ARG A 107 11.46 8.37 -9.51
C ARG A 107 11.29 7.66 -8.18
N PRO A 108 12.25 7.77 -7.25
CA PRO A 108 12.05 7.25 -5.90
C PRO A 108 10.89 7.98 -5.22
N ILE A 109 10.18 7.30 -4.32
CA ILE A 109 9.05 7.88 -3.59
C ILE A 109 9.53 8.80 -2.48
N ARG A 110 8.80 9.89 -2.27
CA ARG A 110 8.89 10.72 -1.06
C ARG A 110 7.63 10.58 -0.24
N VAL A 111 7.79 10.33 1.05
CA VAL A 111 6.68 9.98 1.94
C VAL A 111 6.59 10.97 3.08
N LEU A 112 5.37 11.43 3.34
CA LEU A 112 4.99 12.13 4.57
C LEU A 112 4.00 11.25 5.32
N SER A 113 4.46 10.61 6.39
CA SER A 113 3.64 9.77 7.27
C SER A 113 3.22 10.57 8.49
N LEU A 114 1.90 10.78 8.62
CA LEU A 114 1.31 11.50 9.75
C LEU A 114 0.73 10.47 10.71
N PHE A 115 1.05 10.56 12.00
CA PHE A 115 0.70 9.55 13.00
C PHE A 115 1.34 8.19 12.66
N ASP A 116 2.65 8.21 12.43
CA ASP A 116 3.40 7.09 11.84
C ASP A 116 3.35 5.80 12.69
N GLY A 117 3.15 5.93 14.01
CA GLY A 117 3.18 4.82 14.94
C GLY A 117 4.52 4.10 14.87
N ILE A 118 4.47 2.79 14.65
CA ILE A 118 5.66 1.93 14.55
C ILE A 118 6.19 1.79 13.12
N ALA A 119 5.95 2.78 12.26
CA ALA A 119 6.44 2.86 10.87
C ALA A 119 5.97 1.72 9.96
N THR A 120 4.71 1.30 10.05
CA THR A 120 4.15 0.25 9.18
C THR A 120 4.28 0.60 7.70
N GLY A 121 4.05 1.87 7.34
CA GLY A 121 4.19 2.35 5.96
C GLY A 121 5.61 2.15 5.43
N LYS A 122 6.63 2.47 6.23
CA LYS A 122 8.04 2.24 5.89
C LYS A 122 8.34 0.76 5.66
N VAL A 123 7.91 -0.11 6.58
CA VAL A 123 8.05 -1.57 6.46
C VAL A 123 7.45 -2.08 5.16
N VAL A 124 6.25 -1.62 4.81
CA VAL A 124 5.55 -2.05 3.59
C VAL A 124 6.27 -1.58 2.33
N LEU A 125 6.73 -0.33 2.27
CA LEU A 125 7.46 0.18 1.11
C LEU A 125 8.77 -0.57 0.89
N ASP A 126 9.48 -0.91 1.98
CA ASP A 126 10.67 -1.77 1.90
C ASP A 126 10.32 -3.19 1.41
N LEU A 127 9.23 -3.79 1.90
CA LEU A 127 8.76 -5.11 1.47
C LEU A 127 8.24 -5.16 0.02
N LEU A 128 7.85 -4.01 -0.51
CA LEU A 128 7.48 -3.80 -1.91
C LEU A 128 8.73 -3.56 -2.78
N GLY A 129 9.85 -3.19 -2.17
CA GLY A 129 11.09 -2.86 -2.86
C GLY A 129 11.05 -1.48 -3.52
N ILE A 130 10.11 -0.61 -3.13
CA ILE A 130 10.03 0.75 -3.66
C ILE A 130 11.21 1.55 -3.13
N GLU A 131 11.91 2.22 -4.03
CA GLU A 131 13.01 3.10 -3.66
C GLU A 131 12.45 4.35 -2.98
N ILE A 132 13.00 4.70 -1.81
CA ILE A 132 12.51 5.81 -0.99
C ILE A 132 13.60 6.88 -0.96
N GLU A 133 13.33 8.04 -1.54
CA GLU A 133 14.23 9.21 -1.47
C GLU A 133 14.21 9.83 -0.08
N ALA A 134 13.02 10.00 0.49
CA ALA A 134 12.85 10.58 1.82
C ALA A 134 11.58 10.07 2.50
N TYR A 135 11.68 9.76 3.79
CA TYR A 135 10.54 9.36 4.62
C TYR A 135 10.47 10.28 5.84
N TYR A 136 9.46 11.15 5.90
CA TYR A 136 9.22 12.05 7.03
C TYR A 136 8.07 11.50 7.88
N ALA A 137 8.27 11.39 9.18
CA ALA A 137 7.32 10.80 10.11
C ALA A 137 6.96 11.76 11.25
N SER A 138 5.68 12.06 11.41
CA SER A 138 5.15 12.78 12.59
C SER A 138 4.61 11.76 13.59
N GLU A 139 5.23 11.70 14.77
CA GLU A 139 4.82 10.86 15.89
C GLU A 139 5.25 11.52 17.20
N ILE A 140 4.46 11.32 18.26
CA ILE A 140 4.68 11.84 19.61
C ILE A 140 4.81 10.74 20.67
N ALA A 141 4.35 9.52 20.36
CA ALA A 141 4.45 8.37 21.24
C ALA A 141 5.90 7.89 21.32
N THR A 142 6.54 8.13 22.47
CA THR A 142 7.96 7.82 22.70
C THR A 142 8.32 6.37 22.37
N ASP A 143 7.50 5.40 22.77
CA ASP A 143 7.74 3.98 22.45
C ASP A 143 7.71 3.69 20.96
N ALA A 144 6.80 4.33 20.23
CA ALA A 144 6.63 4.14 18.80
C ALA A 144 7.84 4.73 18.05
N ILE A 145 8.25 5.94 18.44
CA ILE A 145 9.48 6.59 17.96
C ILE A 145 10.71 5.71 18.24
N MET A 146 10.83 5.10 19.43
CA MET A 146 11.94 4.20 19.76
C MET A 146 11.97 2.98 18.84
N VAL A 147 10.82 2.33 18.59
CA VAL A 147 10.71 1.22 17.63
C VAL A 147 11.18 1.67 16.25
N THR A 148 10.66 2.79 15.76
CA THR A 148 11.01 3.30 14.43
C THR A 148 12.49 3.64 14.32
N ASN A 149 13.07 4.35 15.29
CA ASN A 149 14.49 4.73 15.27
C ASN A 149 15.43 3.52 15.35
N ILE A 150 15.09 2.50 16.15
CA ILE A 150 15.92 1.29 16.26
C ILE A 150 15.82 0.43 15.00
N ARG A 151 14.64 0.36 14.37
CA ARG A 151 14.41 -0.47 13.18
C ARG A 151 14.86 0.17 11.88
N HIS A 152 14.69 1.47 11.74
CA HIS A 152 14.88 2.19 10.49
C HIS A 152 16.00 3.23 10.56
N GLY A 153 16.58 3.48 11.74
CA GLY A 153 17.71 4.40 11.90
C GLY A 153 17.43 5.77 11.32
N SER A 154 18.41 6.32 10.59
CA SER A 154 18.31 7.62 9.93
C SER A 154 17.48 7.62 8.65
N SER A 155 16.94 6.48 8.22
CA SER A 155 16.09 6.41 7.00
C SER A 155 14.67 6.96 7.21
N VAL A 156 14.30 7.25 8.47
CA VAL A 156 13.05 7.93 8.84
C VAL A 156 13.39 9.23 9.56
N HIS A 157 12.94 10.35 9.00
CA HIS A 157 13.12 11.68 9.56
C HIS A 157 11.94 12.02 10.48
N GLN A 158 12.18 11.99 11.79
CA GLN A 158 11.17 12.38 12.78
C GLN A 158 10.96 13.91 12.74
N ILE A 159 9.73 14.33 12.49
CA ILE A 159 9.35 15.76 12.36
C ILE A 159 8.49 16.27 13.53
N GLY A 160 8.26 15.45 14.55
CA GLY A 160 7.60 15.86 15.80
C GLY A 160 6.08 15.95 15.71
N ASP A 161 5.48 16.77 16.60
CA ASP A 161 4.02 16.93 16.68
C ASP A 161 3.48 17.65 15.43
N ILE A 162 2.49 17.06 14.78
CA ILE A 162 1.79 17.64 13.62
C ILE A 162 1.26 19.05 13.87
N LYS A 163 0.97 19.42 15.13
CA LYS A 163 0.52 20.77 15.49
C LYS A 163 1.60 21.82 15.27
N GLU A 164 2.87 21.46 15.37
CA GLU A 164 4.02 22.36 15.14
C GLU A 164 4.30 22.55 13.65
N ILE A 165 3.82 21.62 12.81
CA ILE A 165 4.01 21.65 11.35
C ILE A 165 2.98 22.56 10.66
N THR A 166 1.84 22.82 11.29
CA THR A 166 0.77 23.66 10.73
C THR A 166 0.70 25.01 11.43
N ASP A 167 0.80 26.11 10.68
CA ASP A 167 0.80 27.50 11.20
C ASP A 167 -0.53 27.98 11.85
N GLN A 168 -1.52 27.12 12.11
CA GLN A 168 -2.85 27.52 12.55
C GLN A 168 -3.23 27.00 13.94
N LYS A 169 -3.67 27.93 14.80
CA LYS A 169 -4.32 27.65 16.10
C LYS A 169 -5.68 26.98 15.88
N ARG A 170 -5.73 25.65 15.98
CA ARG A 170 -6.95 24.82 15.80
C ARG A 170 -7.86 24.86 17.03
N ASN A 171 -8.53 25.98 17.26
CA ASN A 171 -9.41 26.17 18.44
C ASN A 171 -10.89 25.84 18.16
N SER A 172 -11.27 25.48 16.93
CA SER A 172 -12.66 25.46 16.48
C SER A 172 -13.28 24.07 16.28
N VAL A 173 -12.58 22.97 16.54
CA VAL A 173 -13.14 21.59 16.43
C VAL A 173 -13.06 20.84 17.76
N GLN A 174 -14.21 20.35 18.24
CA GLN A 174 -14.30 19.52 19.43
C GLN A 174 -13.80 18.10 19.14
N GLY A 175 -12.92 17.57 20.00
CA GLY A 175 -12.37 16.22 19.93
C GLY A 175 -10.99 16.14 19.28
N GLN A 176 -10.07 15.39 19.91
CA GLN A 176 -8.67 15.27 19.47
C GLN A 176 -8.56 14.70 18.04
N SER A 177 -9.28 13.63 17.73
CA SER A 177 -9.22 12.97 16.41
C SER A 177 -9.69 13.87 15.26
N GLY A 178 -10.70 14.71 15.49
CA GLY A 178 -11.18 15.67 14.47
C GLY A 178 -10.15 16.76 14.16
N GLN A 179 -9.42 17.23 15.17
CA GLN A 179 -8.34 18.20 14.98
C GLN A 179 -7.16 17.60 14.21
N LEU A 180 -6.87 16.31 14.41
CA LEU A 180 -5.81 15.58 13.69
C LEU A 180 -6.17 15.42 12.20
N PHE A 181 -7.42 15.05 11.90
CA PHE A 181 -7.92 14.93 10.53
C PHE A 181 -7.82 16.25 9.75
N ILE A 182 -8.20 17.39 10.36
CA ILE A 182 -8.07 18.70 9.69
C ILE A 182 -6.60 19.04 9.40
N GLY A 183 -5.69 18.66 10.31
CA GLY A 183 -4.25 18.79 10.09
C GLY A 183 -3.77 17.99 8.89
N PHE A 184 -4.26 16.75 8.76
CA PHE A 184 -3.97 15.88 7.61
C PHE A 184 -4.44 16.53 6.30
N VAL A 185 -5.71 16.94 6.20
CA VAL A 185 -6.28 17.54 4.97
C VAL A 185 -5.52 18.81 4.57
N HIS A 186 -5.19 19.67 5.53
CA HIS A 186 -4.43 20.89 5.25
C HIS A 186 -3.04 20.61 4.67
N LEU A 187 -2.36 19.58 5.19
CA LEU A 187 -1.05 19.18 4.68
C LEU A 187 -1.16 18.54 3.30
N VAL A 188 -2.17 17.70 3.05
CA VAL A 188 -2.42 17.12 1.71
C VAL A 188 -2.63 18.23 0.68
N ASN A 189 -3.53 19.19 0.95
CA ASN A 189 -3.77 20.31 0.05
C ASN A 189 -2.49 21.12 -0.23
N LYS A 190 -1.68 21.39 0.80
CA LYS A 190 -0.37 22.03 0.62
C LYS A 190 0.56 21.21 -0.26
N VAL A 191 0.64 19.89 -0.04
CA VAL A 191 1.49 18.98 -0.83
C VAL A 191 1.03 18.93 -2.28
N GLU A 192 -0.27 18.87 -2.54
CA GLU A 192 -0.82 18.88 -3.91
C GLU A 192 -0.45 20.16 -4.65
N ILE A 193 -0.68 21.34 -4.04
CA ILE A 193 -0.30 22.64 -4.61
C ILE A 193 1.21 22.71 -4.91
N LEU A 194 2.04 22.19 -4.01
CA LEU A 194 3.50 22.18 -4.16
C LEU A 194 3.99 21.12 -5.16
N SER A 195 3.18 20.11 -5.48
CA SER A 195 3.58 18.98 -6.31
C SER A 195 3.44 19.23 -7.81
N ARG A 196 2.71 20.29 -8.21
CA ARG A 196 2.52 20.69 -9.62
C ARG A 196 2.07 19.47 -10.45
N ASP A 197 2.82 19.11 -11.50
CA ASP A 197 2.51 18.02 -12.44
C ASP A 197 2.96 16.64 -11.95
N ARG A 198 3.38 16.50 -10.67
CA ARG A 198 3.78 15.21 -10.11
C ARG A 198 2.58 14.49 -9.49
N PRO A 199 2.46 13.17 -9.69
CA PRO A 199 1.39 12.40 -9.08
C PRO A 199 1.52 12.45 -7.55
N VAL A 200 0.44 12.84 -6.88
CA VAL A 200 0.31 12.81 -5.43
C VAL A 200 -0.69 11.72 -5.07
N PHE A 201 -0.27 10.84 -4.16
CA PHE A 201 -1.13 9.81 -3.59
C PHE A 201 -1.25 10.08 -2.10
N TRP A 202 -2.47 9.98 -1.58
CA TRP A 202 -2.72 10.06 -0.15
C TRP A 202 -3.59 8.89 0.29
N LEU A 203 -3.35 8.45 1.51
CA LEU A 203 -4.12 7.41 2.17
C LEU A 203 -4.38 7.88 3.59
N PHE A 204 -5.64 7.83 4.00
CA PHE A 204 -6.05 8.13 5.37
C PHE A 204 -6.83 6.94 5.91
N GLU A 205 -6.38 6.42 7.05
CA GLU A 205 -7.13 5.40 7.79
C GLU A 205 -7.73 6.05 9.02
N ASN A 206 -8.96 5.65 9.31
CA ASN A 206 -9.60 5.99 10.57
C ASN A 206 -10.56 4.87 10.97
N VAL A 207 -10.83 4.82 12.26
CA VAL A 207 -11.84 3.92 12.81
C VAL A 207 -13.20 4.37 12.30
N ALA A 208 -14.01 3.41 11.83
CA ALA A 208 -15.35 3.64 11.29
C ALA A 208 -16.29 4.40 12.26
N SER A 209 -15.94 4.42 13.55
CA SER A 209 -16.63 5.08 14.68
C SER A 209 -16.51 6.61 14.74
N MET A 210 -15.84 7.27 13.78
CA MET A 210 -15.87 8.75 13.70
C MET A 210 -17.30 9.30 13.71
N THR A 211 -17.54 10.33 14.53
CA THR A 211 -18.81 11.07 14.57
C THR A 211 -19.16 11.66 13.20
N LEU A 212 -20.44 11.57 12.83
CA LEU A 212 -20.96 12.02 11.53
C LEU A 212 -20.63 13.50 11.24
N ASP A 213 -20.47 14.33 12.27
CA ASP A 213 -20.18 15.75 12.12
C ASP A 213 -18.76 16.02 11.56
N VAL A 214 -17.78 15.16 11.84
CA VAL A 214 -16.43 15.28 11.25
C VAL A 214 -16.41 14.74 9.83
N LYS A 215 -17.22 13.70 9.52
CA LYS A 215 -17.39 13.16 8.17
C LYS A 215 -17.98 14.20 7.20
N ARG A 216 -18.82 15.12 7.71
CA ARG A 216 -19.47 16.20 6.95
C ARG A 216 -18.59 17.42 6.65
N LEU A 217 -17.42 17.57 7.30
CA LEU A 217 -16.56 18.75 7.16
C LEU A 217 -15.68 18.74 5.89
N CYS A 218 -15.71 17.68 5.08
CA CYS A 218 -14.85 17.55 3.91
C CYS A 218 -15.68 17.22 2.65
N PRO A 219 -15.66 18.06 1.60
CA PRO A 219 -16.38 17.80 0.37
C PRO A 219 -15.96 16.50 -0.34
N ALA A 220 -14.70 16.06 -0.19
CA ALA A 220 -14.23 14.77 -0.69
C ALA A 220 -14.82 13.54 0.03
N PHE A 221 -15.45 13.73 1.21
CA PHE A 221 -16.21 12.70 1.93
C PHE A 221 -17.73 12.86 1.74
N LEU A 222 -18.18 13.84 0.94
CA LEU A 222 -19.60 14.04 0.62
C LEU A 222 -20.11 13.12 -0.48
N ASP A 223 -19.26 12.29 -1.09
CA ASP A 223 -19.72 11.20 -1.95
C ASP A 223 -19.83 9.90 -1.11
N PRO A 224 -21.05 9.45 -0.75
CA PRO A 224 -21.26 8.25 0.04
C PRO A 224 -20.74 6.97 -0.63
N GLU A 225 -20.53 6.97 -1.95
CA GLU A 225 -20.08 5.80 -2.72
C GLU A 225 -18.54 5.66 -2.76
N SER A 226 -17.80 6.74 -2.49
CA SER A 226 -16.33 6.75 -2.45
C SER A 226 -15.73 6.17 -1.14
N LEU A 227 -16.59 5.82 -0.18
CA LEU A 227 -16.22 5.41 1.18
C LEU A 227 -15.92 3.91 1.26
N ASN A 228 -14.80 3.48 0.66
CA ASN A 228 -14.21 2.16 0.93
C ASN A 228 -13.52 2.14 2.31
N SER A 229 -14.29 2.26 3.39
CA SER A 229 -13.77 2.16 4.76
C SER A 229 -13.32 0.73 5.05
N ILE A 230 -12.01 0.49 5.13
CA ILE A 230 -11.46 -0.69 5.80
C ILE A 230 -11.21 -0.27 7.25
N GLY A 231 -12.20 -0.47 8.12
CA GLY A 231 -12.04 -0.14 9.54
C GLY A 231 -11.14 -1.15 10.25
N ALA A 232 -10.02 -0.71 10.80
CA ALA A 232 -9.40 -1.43 11.90
C ALA A 232 -10.16 -1.08 13.19
N ALA A 233 -10.71 -2.10 13.84
CA ALA A 233 -11.59 -1.91 14.98
C ALA A 233 -10.83 -1.31 16.18
N GLU A 234 -11.37 -0.24 16.78
CA GLU A 234 -11.10 0.19 18.16
C GLU A 234 -11.20 -0.97 19.18
N GLU A 235 -11.85 -2.08 18.79
CA GLU A 235 -11.96 -3.30 19.58
C GLU A 235 -10.70 -4.18 19.59
N LEU A 236 -9.74 -3.99 18.67
CA LEU A 236 -8.61 -4.91 18.53
C LEU A 236 -7.60 -4.75 19.68
N ASP A 237 -7.37 -3.52 20.17
CA ASP A 237 -6.55 -3.28 21.37
C ASP A 237 -7.15 -3.98 22.60
N LYS A 238 -8.47 -3.88 22.80
CA LYS A 238 -9.19 -4.59 23.87
C LYS A 238 -9.17 -6.11 23.69
N PHE A 239 -9.25 -6.59 22.45
CA PHE A 239 -9.17 -8.01 22.10
C PHE A 239 -7.80 -8.61 22.44
N LEU A 240 -6.72 -7.92 22.06
CA LEU A 240 -5.33 -8.35 22.27
C LEU A 240 -4.88 -8.22 23.74
N MET A 241 -5.56 -7.42 24.56
CA MET A 241 -5.17 -7.14 25.95
C MET A 241 -5.69 -8.09 27.02
N GLY A 242 -6.47 -9.12 26.69
CA GLY A 242 -6.97 -10.01 27.76
C GLY A 242 -7.82 -11.20 27.35
N ARG A 243 -8.16 -11.37 26.07
CA ARG A 243 -8.87 -12.58 25.65
C ARG A 243 -7.88 -13.73 25.50
N ARG A 244 -8.16 -14.82 26.21
CA ARG A 244 -7.43 -16.07 26.06
C ARG A 244 -7.96 -16.80 24.83
N ILE A 245 -7.28 -16.62 23.72
CA ILE A 245 -7.69 -17.16 22.40
C ILE A 245 -6.73 -18.24 21.89
N ALA A 246 -5.67 -18.52 22.65
CA ALA A 246 -4.73 -19.60 22.39
C ALA A 246 -4.89 -20.69 23.46
N LYS A 247 -4.40 -21.90 23.15
CA LYS A 247 -4.24 -22.98 24.14
C LYS A 247 -2.78 -23.37 24.23
N MET A 248 -2.24 -23.36 25.45
CA MET A 248 -0.90 -23.87 25.73
C MET A 248 -1.04 -25.09 26.66
N GLY A 249 -0.81 -26.27 26.10
CA GLY A 249 -1.14 -27.52 26.78
C GLY A 249 -2.64 -27.64 27.02
N THR A 250 -3.05 -27.73 28.29
CA THR A 250 -4.45 -27.84 28.71
C THR A 250 -5.07 -26.51 29.16
N SER A 251 -4.29 -25.43 29.21
CA SER A 251 -4.73 -24.13 29.72
C SER A 251 -4.96 -23.13 28.60
N ASP A 252 -6.00 -22.31 28.78
CA ASP A 252 -6.25 -21.17 27.89
C ASP A 252 -5.22 -20.06 28.17
N ASP A 253 -4.65 -19.51 27.10
CA ASP A 253 -3.59 -18.50 27.11
C ASP A 253 -3.89 -17.33 26.15
N ILE A 254 -3.22 -16.20 26.36
CA ILE A 254 -3.28 -15.01 25.51
C ILE A 254 -2.26 -15.11 24.37
N LEU A 255 -2.44 -14.32 23.31
CA LEU A 255 -1.40 -14.20 22.28
C LEU A 255 -0.15 -13.52 22.84
N TRP A 256 1.00 -14.12 22.56
CA TRP A 256 2.31 -13.58 22.88
C TRP A 256 2.69 -12.52 21.85
N VAL A 257 3.55 -11.58 22.24
CA VAL A 257 3.92 -10.46 21.36
C VAL A 257 4.46 -10.93 19.99
N PRO A 258 5.35 -11.93 19.88
CA PRO A 258 5.82 -12.43 18.59
C PRO A 258 4.71 -13.05 17.72
N GLU A 259 3.67 -13.61 18.34
CA GLU A 259 2.51 -14.15 17.62
C GLU A 259 1.66 -13.02 17.05
N ILE A 260 1.46 -11.95 17.82
CA ILE A 260 0.75 -10.75 17.36
C ILE A 260 1.52 -10.08 16.20
N GLU A 261 2.85 -9.95 16.32
CA GLU A 261 3.70 -9.45 15.22
C GLU A 261 3.48 -10.26 13.95
N ARG A 262 3.46 -11.60 14.06
CA ARG A 262 3.21 -12.50 12.93
C ARG A 262 1.80 -12.31 12.35
N VAL A 263 0.77 -12.20 13.19
CA VAL A 263 -0.62 -11.99 12.75
C VAL A 263 -0.76 -10.68 11.98
N PHE A 264 -0.11 -9.61 12.43
CA PHE A 264 -0.10 -8.32 11.76
C PHE A 264 0.86 -8.25 10.57
N GLY A 265 1.67 -9.29 10.35
CA GLY A 265 2.61 -9.41 9.25
C GLY A 265 3.91 -8.62 9.42
N PHE A 266 4.26 -8.23 10.64
CA PHE A 266 5.56 -7.64 10.94
C PHE A 266 6.68 -8.70 10.92
N PRO A 267 7.94 -8.29 10.66
CA PRO A 267 9.10 -9.14 10.92
C PRO A 267 9.10 -9.68 12.35
N ALA A 268 9.63 -10.88 12.53
CA ALA A 268 9.74 -11.46 13.87
C ALA A 268 10.56 -10.54 14.79
N HIS A 269 10.08 -10.34 16.01
CA HIS A 269 10.68 -9.48 17.03
C HIS A 269 10.65 -7.98 16.69
N TYR A 270 9.85 -7.52 15.73
CA TYR A 270 9.87 -6.12 15.28
C TYR A 270 9.74 -5.08 16.42
N THR A 271 8.90 -5.33 17.42
CA THR A 271 8.72 -4.41 18.56
C THR A 271 9.64 -4.73 19.75
N ASP A 272 10.52 -5.73 19.62
CA ASP A 272 11.45 -6.19 20.66
C ASP A 272 12.66 -5.28 20.77
N VAL A 273 12.44 -4.10 21.35
CA VAL A 273 13.44 -3.04 21.43
C VAL A 273 13.34 -2.29 22.76
N ALA A 274 14.43 -1.66 23.17
CA ALA A 274 14.49 -0.63 24.24
C ALA A 274 13.77 -1.01 25.56
N ASP A 275 13.81 -2.29 25.94
CA ASP A 275 13.16 -2.82 27.16
C ASP A 275 11.67 -2.43 27.30
N ILE A 276 10.98 -2.22 26.17
CA ILE A 276 9.56 -1.91 26.15
C ILE A 276 8.79 -3.13 26.66
N SER A 277 8.04 -2.94 27.75
CA SER A 277 7.29 -4.04 28.37
C SER A 277 6.30 -4.70 27.39
N ALA A 278 6.05 -5.99 27.58
CA ALA A 278 5.14 -6.76 26.71
C ALA A 278 3.76 -6.08 26.58
N THR A 279 3.23 -5.50 27.67
CA THR A 279 1.95 -4.76 27.65
C THR A 279 2.00 -3.52 26.76
N ARG A 280 3.10 -2.76 26.78
CA ARG A 280 3.29 -1.58 25.93
C ARG A 280 3.49 -1.99 24.47
N ARG A 281 4.22 -3.06 24.21
CA ARG A 281 4.36 -3.63 22.85
C ARG A 281 3.02 -4.07 22.26
N ARG A 282 2.16 -4.72 23.06
CA ARG A 282 0.79 -5.06 22.64
C ARG A 282 -0.02 -3.81 22.27
N LYS A 283 0.09 -2.71 23.03
CA LYS A 283 -0.56 -1.41 22.68
C LYS A 283 -0.10 -0.87 21.33
N LEU A 284 1.20 -0.92 21.08
CA LEU A 284 1.76 -0.47 19.80
C LEU A 284 1.20 -1.27 18.64
N LEU A 285 1.21 -2.60 18.77
CA LEU A 285 0.69 -3.52 17.73
C LEU A 285 -0.82 -3.37 17.55
N GLY A 286 -1.59 -3.19 18.63
CA GLY A 286 -3.03 -2.97 18.56
C GLY A 286 -3.45 -1.68 17.86
N LYS A 287 -2.55 -0.71 17.75
CA LYS A 287 -2.73 0.55 17.00
C LYS A 287 -2.08 0.55 15.62
N ALA A 288 -1.30 -0.48 15.30
CA ALA A 288 -0.58 -0.55 14.04
C ALA A 288 -1.50 -1.03 12.92
N TRP A 289 -1.23 -0.58 11.70
CA TRP A 289 -1.87 -1.17 10.53
C TRP A 289 -1.41 -2.61 10.29
N SER A 290 -2.29 -3.42 9.70
CA SER A 290 -1.94 -4.75 9.20
C SER A 290 -1.03 -4.64 7.97
N VAL A 291 0.21 -5.11 8.07
CA VAL A 291 1.20 -5.11 6.98
C VAL A 291 0.64 -5.68 5.67
N PRO A 292 -0.03 -6.85 5.63
CA PRO A 292 -0.55 -7.39 4.36
C PRO A 292 -1.66 -6.53 3.73
N VAL A 293 -2.50 -5.87 4.55
CA VAL A 293 -3.56 -4.96 4.05
C VAL A 293 -2.92 -3.75 3.39
N VAL A 294 -2.00 -3.09 4.09
CA VAL A 294 -1.31 -1.90 3.58
C VAL A 294 -0.45 -2.26 2.37
N LYS A 295 0.21 -3.41 2.39
CA LYS A 295 0.96 -3.93 1.24
C LYS A 295 0.07 -4.09 0.01
N HIS A 296 -1.17 -4.55 0.19
CA HIS A 296 -2.12 -4.66 -0.92
C HIS A 296 -2.53 -3.27 -1.45
N LEU A 297 -2.85 -2.32 -0.55
CA LEU A 297 -3.23 -0.96 -0.92
C LEU A 297 -2.11 -0.20 -1.64
N LEU A 298 -0.85 -0.38 -1.21
CA LEU A 298 0.31 0.32 -1.77
C LEU A 298 0.97 -0.43 -2.94
N ALA A 299 0.60 -1.69 -3.22
CA ALA A 299 1.17 -2.46 -4.33
C ALA A 299 1.07 -1.78 -5.71
N PRO A 300 -0.01 -1.05 -6.06
CA PRO A 300 -0.10 -0.34 -7.33
C PRO A 300 0.95 0.75 -7.54
N LEU A 301 1.56 1.28 -6.46
CA LEU A 301 2.58 2.33 -6.54
C LEU A 301 3.83 1.92 -7.33
N HIS A 302 4.07 0.61 -7.48
CA HIS A 302 5.06 0.02 -8.39
C HIS A 302 5.02 0.55 -9.83
N GLN A 303 3.86 1.02 -10.29
CA GLN A 303 3.69 1.54 -11.63
C GLN A 303 4.25 2.97 -11.76
N PHE A 304 4.36 3.71 -10.66
CA PHE A 304 4.69 5.14 -10.65
C PHE A 304 6.09 5.46 -10.10
N PHE A 305 6.66 4.58 -9.27
CA PHE A 305 7.94 4.83 -8.60
C PHE A 305 9.01 3.79 -8.94
N THR A 306 10.28 4.18 -8.80
CA THR A 306 11.43 3.28 -9.00
C THR A 306 11.48 2.19 -7.93
N LEU A 307 12.07 1.05 -8.28
CA LEU A 307 12.38 -0.01 -7.33
C LEU A 307 13.86 -0.04 -7.01
N ARG A 308 14.17 -0.51 -5.81
CA ARG A 308 15.53 -0.90 -5.43
C ARG A 308 15.95 -2.09 -6.29
N THR A 309 17.13 -1.97 -6.89
CA THR A 309 17.82 -3.03 -7.63
C THR A 309 18.49 -4.02 -6.69
#